data_AF-A0A819NXF1-F1
#
_entry.id   AF-A0A819NXF1-F1
#
_cell.length_a   1.000
_cell.length_b   1.000
_cell.length_c   1.000
_cell.angle_alpha   90.00
_cell.angle_beta   90.00
_cell.angle_gamma   90.00
#
_symmetry.space_group_name_H-M   'P 1'
#
loop_
_entity.id
_entity.type
_entity.pdbx_description
1 polymer ?
#
loop_
_entity_poly.entity_id
_entity_poly.type
_entity_poly.pdbx_seq_one_letter_code
_entity_poly.pdbx_strand_id
1 'polypeptide(L)'
;SIGGQFTTVEGILTTLKSPLTTIIIPYSSGDSEKLNSDQNQRTSFLNDISAILTGDKFVTIASDDPASNCYLQNICAPEPDPQ
;
A
#
# COMPACT_ATOMS: atom_id res chain seq x y z
N SER A 1 -10.44 -5.74 2.96
CA SER A 1 -9.79 -6.24 4.19
C SER A 1 -8.51 -6.95 3.80
N ILE A 2 -7.37 -6.64 4.42
CA ILE A 2 -6.02 -7.15 4.05
C ILE A 2 -5.45 -8.09 5.13
N GLY A 3 -6.19 -8.33 6.22
CA GLY A 3 -5.74 -9.20 7.31
C GLY A 3 -5.80 -10.69 6.98
N GLY A 4 -5.02 -11.49 7.73
CA GLY A 4 -5.09 -12.96 7.71
C GLY A 4 -4.44 -13.63 6.50
N GLN A 5 -3.52 -12.94 5.80
CA GLN A 5 -2.84 -13.46 4.62
C GLN A 5 -1.36 -13.68 4.90
N PHE A 6 -0.85 -14.85 4.52
CA PHE A 6 0.59 -15.07 4.41
C PHE A 6 1.03 -14.59 3.02
N THR A 7 1.79 -13.50 2.98
CA THR A 7 2.14 -12.81 1.73
C THR A 7 3.49 -12.09 1.87
N THR A 8 4.00 -11.51 0.79
CA THR A 8 5.20 -10.67 0.80
C THR A 8 4.84 -9.20 0.95
N VAL A 9 5.85 -8.35 1.20
CA VAL A 9 5.68 -6.89 1.24
C VAL A 9 5.11 -6.37 -0.08
N GLU A 10 5.61 -6.85 -1.23
CA GLU A 10 5.08 -6.49 -2.55
C GLU A 10 3.64 -6.98 -2.73
N GLY A 11 3.32 -8.16 -2.20
CA GLY A 11 1.96 -8.72 -2.22
C GLY A 11 0.95 -7.86 -1.46
N ILE A 12 1.34 -7.27 -0.32
CA ILE A 12 0.50 -6.33 0.43
C ILE A 12 0.24 -5.08 -0.41
N LEU A 13 1.29 -4.47 -0.98
CA LEU A 13 1.19 -3.25 -1.78
C LEU A 13 0.38 -3.46 -3.08
N THR A 14 0.52 -4.62 -3.71
CA THR A 14 -0.23 -4.98 -4.91
C THR A 14 -1.72 -5.18 -4.60
N THR A 15 -2.02 -5.84 -3.48
CA THR A 15 -3.40 -6.02 -2.98
C THR A 15 -4.06 -4.68 -2.63
N LEU A 16 -3.29 -3.71 -2.12
CA LEU A 16 -3.75 -2.34 -1.89
C LEU A 16 -4.03 -1.59 -3.19
N LYS A 17 -3.15 -1.72 -4.18
CA LYS A 17 -3.24 -0.99 -5.46
C LYS A 17 -4.44 -1.42 -6.32
N SER A 18 -4.77 -2.71 -6.32
CA SER A 18 -5.82 -3.28 -7.19
C SER A 18 -7.20 -2.60 -7.03
N PRO A 19 -7.83 -2.56 -5.84
CA PRO A 19 -9.14 -1.92 -5.66
C PRO A 19 -9.08 -0.40 -5.91
N LEU A 20 -7.94 0.24 -5.61
CA LEU A 20 -7.73 1.66 -5.87
C LEU A 20 -7.57 1.97 -7.37
N THR A 21 -7.27 0.97 -8.21
CA THR A 21 -7.24 1.13 -9.66
C THR A 21 -8.61 0.80 -10.27
N THR A 22 -9.38 -0.12 -9.68
CA THR A 22 -10.70 -0.51 -10.20
C THR A 22 -11.79 0.53 -9.95
N ILE A 23 -11.75 1.28 -8.84
CA ILE A 23 -12.71 2.36 -8.55
C ILE A 23 -12.30 3.67 -9.26
N ILE A 24 -11.85 3.57 -10.52
CA ILE A 24 -11.74 4.70 -11.46
C ILE A 24 -13.10 4.93 -12.17
N ILE A 25 -14.09 4.08 -11.90
CA ILE A 25 -15.46 4.20 -12.38
C ILE A 25 -16.25 5.13 -11.43
N PRO A 26 -16.99 6.13 -11.93
CA PRO A 26 -17.39 7.30 -11.16
C PRO A 26 -18.47 6.95 -10.14
N TYR A 27 -18.07 6.67 -8.90
CA TYR A 27 -18.93 6.92 -7.74
C TYR A 27 -18.97 8.43 -7.47
N SER A 28 -19.52 9.16 -8.44
CA SER A 28 -19.77 10.59 -8.39
C SER A 28 -21.25 10.78 -8.69
N SER A 29 -22.06 10.67 -7.65
CA SER A 29 -23.34 11.35 -7.55
C SER A 29 -23.22 12.28 -6.36
N GLY A 30 -22.93 13.56 -6.58
CA GLY A 30 -22.95 14.52 -5.46
C GLY A 30 -22.39 15.91 -5.70
N ASP A 31 -21.11 16.08 -6.01
CA ASP A 31 -20.45 17.39 -5.82
C ASP A 31 -19.35 17.65 -6.87
N SER A 32 -19.65 18.49 -7.86
CA SER A 32 -18.89 18.60 -9.11
C SER A 32 -17.54 19.33 -9.01
N GLU A 33 -17.17 19.92 -7.87
CA GLU A 33 -15.89 20.65 -7.74
C GLU A 33 -14.75 19.86 -7.08
N LYS A 34 -15.04 18.84 -6.27
CA LYS A 34 -13.99 18.02 -5.60
C LYS A 34 -13.42 16.91 -6.48
N LEU A 35 -14.14 16.56 -7.55
CA LEU A 35 -13.80 15.47 -8.47
C LEU A 35 -12.38 15.56 -9.04
N ASN A 36 -11.92 16.75 -9.43
CA ASN A 36 -10.61 16.90 -10.09
C ASN A 36 -9.45 16.84 -9.08
N SER A 37 -9.63 17.38 -7.88
CA SER A 37 -8.60 17.33 -6.82
C SER A 37 -8.42 15.91 -6.29
N ASP A 38 -9.54 15.20 -6.06
CA ASP A 38 -9.53 13.84 -5.51
C ASP A 38 -8.94 12.83 -6.52
N GLN A 39 -9.18 13.04 -7.82
CA GLN A 39 -8.57 12.24 -8.89
C GLN A 39 -7.05 12.44 -8.98
N ASN A 40 -6.58 13.68 -8.86
CA ASN A 40 -5.14 13.98 -8.90
C ASN A 40 -4.41 13.38 -7.68
N GLN A 41 -4.96 13.53 -6.48
CA GLN A 41 -4.38 12.96 -5.26
C GLN A 41 -4.30 11.44 -5.34
N ARG A 42 -5.37 10.79 -5.83
CA ARG A 42 -5.40 9.34 -6.02
C ARG A 42 -4.40 8.86 -7.06
N THR A 43 -4.27 9.56 -8.18
CA THR A 43 -3.29 9.24 -9.23
C THR A 43 -1.87 9.37 -8.69
N SER A 44 -1.58 10.43 -7.94
CA SER A 44 -0.29 10.60 -7.27
C SER A 44 0.01 9.46 -6.30
N PHE A 45 -0.98 9.02 -5.52
CA PHE A 45 -0.82 7.90 -4.59
C PHE A 45 -0.57 6.56 -5.31
N LEU A 46 -1.26 6.29 -6.42
CA LEU A 46 -1.02 5.09 -7.24
C LEU A 46 0.38 5.11 -7.89
N ASN A 47 0.86 6.29 -8.29
CA ASN A 47 2.21 6.48 -8.80
C ASN A 47 3.26 6.22 -7.72
N ASP A 48 3.03 6.72 -6.50
CA ASP A 48 3.91 6.47 -5.35
C ASP A 48 4.00 4.97 -5.01
N ILE A 49 2.88 4.25 -4.97
CA ILE A 49 2.91 2.78 -4.78
C ILE A 49 3.70 2.10 -5.89
N SER A 50 3.55 2.57 -7.13
CA SER A 50 4.30 2.00 -8.27
C SER A 50 5.80 2.24 -8.14
N ALA A 51 6.21 3.45 -7.72
CA ALA A 51 7.62 3.79 -7.49
C ALA A 51 8.23 3.01 -6.32
N ILE A 52 7.44 2.70 -5.28
CA ILE A 52 7.89 1.82 -4.19
C ILE A 52 8.09 0.38 -4.70
N LEU A 53 7.14 -0.13 -5.51
CA LEU A 53 7.21 -1.47 -6.08
C LEU A 53 8.38 -1.65 -7.07
N THR A 54 8.81 -0.60 -7.78
CA THR A 54 9.97 -0.63 -8.66
C THR A 54 11.29 -0.42 -7.93
N GLY A 55 11.26 -0.03 -6.65
CA GLY A 55 12.44 0.31 -5.87
C GLY A 55 12.97 1.73 -6.11
N ASP A 56 12.24 2.57 -6.84
CA ASP A 56 12.62 3.96 -7.11
C ASP A 56 12.37 4.90 -5.91
N LYS A 57 11.54 4.46 -4.95
CA LYS A 57 11.20 5.20 -3.74
C LYS A 57 11.34 4.33 -2.49
N PHE A 58 12.25 4.72 -1.60
CA PHE A 58 12.43 4.08 -0.30
C PHE A 58 11.41 4.60 0.72
N VAL A 59 10.83 3.70 1.50
CA VAL A 59 9.82 4.01 2.52
C VAL A 59 10.02 3.13 3.76
N THR A 60 9.56 3.63 4.90
CA THR A 60 9.48 2.85 6.14
C THR A 60 8.11 2.18 6.23
N ILE A 61 8.09 0.87 6.46
CA ILE A 61 6.86 0.12 6.68
C ILE A 61 6.76 -0.18 8.17
N ALA A 62 5.78 0.43 8.83
CA ALA A 62 5.45 0.15 10.22
C ALA A 62 4.21 -0.76 10.29
N SER A 63 4.34 -1.90 10.98
CA SER A 63 3.22 -2.79 11.29
C SER A 63 2.95 -2.72 12.78
N ASP A 64 1.79 -2.18 13.15
CA ASP A 64 1.32 -2.11 14.54
C ASP A 64 0.23 -3.17 14.73
N ASP A 65 0.59 -4.25 15.42
CA ASP A 65 -0.33 -5.34 15.75
C ASP A 65 -0.42 -5.54 17.28
N PRO A 66 -1.53 -5.10 17.91
CA PRO A 66 -1.70 -5.20 19.36
C PRO A 66 -1.76 -6.64 19.86
N ALA A 67 -2.10 -7.60 18.99
CA ALA A 67 -2.18 -9.02 19.35
C ALA A 67 -0.91 -9.81 19.00
N SER A 68 0.11 -9.15 18.40
CA SER A 68 1.40 -9.75 18.05
C SER A 68 1.31 -11.03 17.20
N ASN A 69 0.32 -11.10 16.32
CA ASN A 69 0.09 -12.20 15.38
C ASN A 69 0.66 -11.93 13.97
N CYS A 70 1.03 -10.68 13.67
CA CYS A 70 1.74 -10.31 12.46
C CYS A 70 3.21 -10.75 12.53
N TYR A 71 3.72 -11.31 11.44
CA TYR A 71 5.12 -11.71 11.30
C TYR A 71 5.72 -11.10 10.04
N LEU A 72 6.91 -10.50 10.20
CA LEU A 72 7.76 -10.04 9.11
C LEU A 72 9.06 -10.83 9.14
N GLN A 73 9.46 -11.39 8.01
CA GLN A 73 10.67 -12.22 7.92
C GLN A 73 11.94 -11.36 8.02
N ASN A 74 12.81 -11.67 8.98
CA ASN A 74 14.18 -11.17 9.03
C ASN A 74 15.08 -11.99 8.09
N ILE A 75 15.64 -11.37 7.05
CA ILE A 75 16.53 -12.02 6.08
C ILE A 75 17.97 -12.18 6.59
N CYS A 76 18.36 -11.44 7.63
CA CYS A 76 19.68 -11.47 8.27
C CYS A 76 19.78 -12.45 9.43
N ALA A 77 18.69 -13.15 9.79
CA ALA A 77 18.66 -14.07 10.93
C ALA A 77 19.77 -15.16 10.83
N PRO A 78 20.46 -15.50 11.92
CA PRO A 78 20.18 -15.13 13.32
C PRO A 78 20.68 -13.73 13.72
N GLU A 79 21.41 -13.03 12.85
CA GLU A 79 21.88 -11.68 13.13
C GLU A 79 20.72 -10.67 13.12
N PRO A 80 20.82 -9.58 13.90
CA PRO A 80 19.88 -8.47 13.83
C PRO A 80 19.86 -7.89 12.41
N ASP A 81 18.68 -7.57 11.89
CA ASP A 81 18.55 -6.84 10.63
C ASP A 81 19.16 -5.43 10.79
N PRO A 82 20.09 -5.01 9.90
CA PRO A 82 20.72 -3.68 9.98
C PRO A 82 19.81 -2.52 9.56
N GLN A 83 18.60 -2.78 9.06
CA GLN A 83 17.67 -1.76 8.55
C GLN A 83 16.74 -1.15 9.60
#